data_AF-A0A7R9MDE7-F1
#
_entry.id   AF-A0A7R9MDE7-F1
#
_cell.length_a   1.000
_cell.length_b   1.000
_cell.length_c   1.000
_cell.angle_alpha   90.00
_cell.angle_beta   90.00
_cell.angle_gamma   90.00
#
_symmetry.space_group_name_H-M   'P 1'
#
loop_
_entity.id
_entity.type
_entity.pdbx_description
1 polymer ?
#
loop_
_entity_poly.entity_id
_entity_poly.type
_entity_poly.pdbx_seq_one_letter_code
_entity_poly.pdbx_strand_id
1 'polypeptide(L)'
;MGRIPVLTITDPELIRLILVKDFHVFVGRHVVWTPNIPIRTRNLTQLYGDDWKRVRSIVSPIFSSGKMHRMYPQIRQCLAPFTNYMDVLAENRQEINMVDTFAKFFLDVNATTIYATKLDLYKSPTDGDTTSENPFVLHARSKVVFHDWKEVAKVLLPKVALKWIGIEDTKANYFFEDFIRHILKDRRDNPGKTHNDFVQLLMDAEVIDRKTGDHSATTQDDKDNSEIHHGNQ
;
A
#
# COMPACT_ATOMS: atom_id res chain seq x y z
N MET A 1 -22.83 14.02 -0.55
CA MET A 1 -22.51 15.47 -0.61
C MET A 1 -21.38 15.66 -1.61
N GLY A 2 -21.49 16.25 -2.81
CA GLY A 2 -22.59 17.01 -3.42
C GLY A 2 -22.48 17.05 -4.96
N ARG A 3 -22.35 15.89 -5.62
CA ARG A 3 -22.57 15.72 -7.08
C ARG A 3 -23.12 14.35 -7.47
N ILE A 4 -22.80 13.33 -6.68
CA ILE A 4 -23.22 11.95 -6.90
C ILE A 4 -24.15 11.58 -5.74
N PRO A 5 -25.35 11.00 -6.01
CA PRO A 5 -26.21 10.49 -4.95
C PRO A 5 -25.50 9.36 -4.22
N VAL A 6 -25.55 9.39 -2.88
CA VAL A 6 -24.93 8.36 -2.02
C VAL A 6 -26.03 7.71 -1.21
N LEU A 7 -26.14 6.38 -1.33
CA LEU A 7 -27.00 5.55 -0.49
C LEU A 7 -26.16 4.96 0.64
N THR A 8 -26.55 5.22 1.88
CA THR A 8 -25.90 4.66 3.06
C THR A 8 -26.77 3.53 3.62
N ILE A 9 -26.19 2.33 3.68
CA ILE A 9 -26.84 1.15 4.26
C ILE A 9 -26.39 1.00 5.71
N THR A 10 -27.33 0.98 6.64
CA THR A 10 -27.08 0.88 8.09
C THR A 10 -27.60 -0.41 8.70
N ASP A 11 -28.45 -1.14 7.99
CA ASP A 11 -29.02 -2.41 8.44
C ASP A 11 -27.99 -3.56 8.34
N PRO A 12 -27.71 -4.31 9.42
CA PRO A 12 -26.72 -5.39 9.40
C PRO A 12 -27.01 -6.53 8.42
N GLU A 13 -28.27 -6.89 8.21
CA GLU A 13 -28.63 -7.97 7.28
C GLU A 13 -28.40 -7.53 5.83
N LEU A 14 -28.74 -6.28 5.51
CA LEU A 14 -28.42 -5.69 4.20
C LEU A 14 -26.91 -5.53 4.01
N ILE A 15 -26.16 -5.12 5.03
CA ILE A 15 -24.69 -5.06 4.97
C ILE A 15 -24.12 -6.45 4.68
N ARG A 16 -24.61 -7.49 5.36
CA ARG A 16 -24.18 -8.88 5.13
C ARG A 16 -24.55 -9.37 3.73
N LEU A 17 -25.74 -9.01 3.24
CA LEU A 17 -26.17 -9.33 1.89
C LEU A 17 -25.21 -8.73 0.86
N ILE A 18 -24.88 -7.44 1.00
CA ILE A 18 -24.05 -6.70 0.04
C ILE A 18 -22.57 -7.09 0.12
N LEU A 19 -22.00 -7.18 1.34
CA LEU A 19 -20.56 -7.36 1.52
C LEU A 19 -20.11 -8.82 1.56
N VAL A 20 -21.03 -9.78 1.74
CA VAL A 20 -20.71 -11.21 1.89
C VAL A 20 -21.42 -12.06 0.85
N LYS A 21 -22.76 -12.08 0.85
CA LYS A 21 -23.53 -12.99 -0.03
C LYS A 21 -23.41 -12.59 -1.51
N ASP A 22 -23.74 -11.33 -1.80
CA ASP A 22 -23.87 -10.80 -3.15
C ASP A 22 -22.70 -9.88 -3.52
N PHE A 23 -21.56 -10.02 -2.84
CA PHE A 23 -20.37 -9.18 -3.06
C PHE A 23 -19.95 -9.12 -4.54
N HIS A 24 -20.11 -10.22 -5.26
CA HIS A 24 -19.79 -10.33 -6.69
C HIS A 24 -20.62 -9.39 -7.58
N VAL A 25 -21.81 -8.97 -7.14
CA VAL A 25 -22.67 -7.97 -7.80
C VAL A 25 -22.19 -6.55 -7.49
N PHE A 26 -21.65 -6.32 -6.30
CA PHE A 26 -21.22 -5.01 -5.79
C PHE A 26 -19.70 -4.78 -5.85
N VAL A 27 -19.03 -5.30 -6.90
CA VAL A 27 -17.57 -5.20 -7.08
C VAL A 27 -17.07 -3.79 -7.46
N GLY A 28 -17.97 -2.88 -7.85
CA GLY A 28 -17.64 -1.51 -8.23
C GLY A 28 -17.29 -0.64 -7.03
N ARG A 29 -16.04 -0.16 -6.94
CA ARG A 29 -15.63 0.82 -5.93
C ARG A 29 -15.81 2.24 -6.45
N HIS A 30 -16.24 3.14 -5.57
CA HIS A 30 -16.31 4.57 -5.88
C HIS A 30 -14.89 5.13 -6.03
N VAL A 31 -14.44 5.30 -7.28
CA VAL A 31 -13.14 5.92 -7.58
C VAL A 31 -13.27 7.44 -7.42
N VAL A 32 -12.79 7.96 -6.29
CA VAL A 32 -12.60 9.41 -6.11
C VAL A 32 -11.59 9.85 -7.17
N TRP A 33 -11.88 10.96 -7.87
CA TRP A 33 -11.04 11.41 -8.97
C TRP A 33 -9.58 11.49 -8.56
N THR A 34 -8.76 10.98 -9.46
CA THR A 34 -7.39 10.67 -9.21
C THR A 34 -6.65 11.07 -10.51
N PRO A 35 -5.80 12.14 -10.54
CA PRO A 35 -4.87 12.40 -11.64
C PRO A 35 -4.11 11.15 -12.10
N ASN A 36 -3.90 11.02 -13.41
CA ASN A 36 -3.44 9.79 -14.03
C ASN A 36 -1.95 9.50 -13.78
N ILE A 37 -1.64 9.07 -12.57
CA ILE A 37 -0.29 8.73 -12.13
C ILE A 37 -0.30 7.26 -11.74
N PRO A 38 0.56 6.42 -12.33
CA PRO A 38 0.49 4.96 -12.16
C PRO A 38 0.41 4.50 -10.69
N ILE A 39 1.21 5.07 -9.79
CA ILE A 39 1.19 4.71 -8.35
C ILE A 39 -0.17 5.01 -7.69
N ARG A 40 -0.91 5.98 -8.23
CA ARG A 40 -2.18 6.46 -7.70
C ARG A 40 -3.39 5.88 -8.43
N THR A 41 -3.25 5.43 -9.68
CA THR A 41 -4.35 4.86 -10.48
C THR A 41 -4.30 3.33 -10.59
N ARG A 42 -3.15 2.70 -10.44
CA ARG A 42 -2.97 1.24 -10.58
C ARG A 42 -2.63 0.51 -9.27
N ASN A 43 -3.11 1.03 -8.14
CA ASN A 43 -3.02 0.35 -6.85
C ASN A 43 -4.30 -0.44 -6.54
N LEU A 44 -4.18 -1.41 -5.62
CA LEU A 44 -5.26 -2.34 -5.25
C LEU A 44 -6.56 -1.66 -4.77
N THR A 45 -6.52 -0.41 -4.31
CA THR A 45 -7.74 0.29 -3.87
C THR A 45 -8.48 0.97 -5.02
N GLN A 46 -7.79 1.25 -6.13
CA GLN A 46 -8.32 1.94 -7.30
C GLN A 46 -8.60 1.02 -8.50
N LEU A 47 -7.90 -0.11 -8.61
CA LEU A 47 -8.20 -1.12 -9.63
C LEU A 47 -9.64 -1.63 -9.47
N TYR A 48 -10.25 -2.02 -10.59
CA TYR A 48 -11.59 -2.58 -10.66
C TYR A 48 -11.61 -3.82 -11.57
N GLY A 49 -12.71 -4.60 -11.51
CA GLY A 49 -12.92 -5.74 -12.40
C GLY A 49 -11.82 -6.81 -12.26
N ASP A 50 -11.41 -7.37 -13.39
CA ASP A 50 -10.46 -8.50 -13.41
C ASP A 50 -9.03 -8.10 -13.05
N ASP A 51 -8.62 -6.86 -13.33
CA ASP A 51 -7.34 -6.32 -12.86
C ASP A 51 -7.27 -6.29 -11.32
N TRP A 52 -8.35 -5.86 -10.67
CA TRP A 52 -8.45 -5.89 -9.22
C TRP A 52 -8.42 -7.31 -8.69
N LYS A 53 -9.17 -8.24 -9.30
CA LYS A 53 -9.18 -9.66 -8.90
C LYS A 53 -7.78 -10.25 -8.99
N ARG A 54 -7.07 -10.02 -10.10
CA ARG A 54 -5.70 -10.51 -10.33
C ARG A 54 -4.71 -9.93 -9.32
N VAL A 55 -4.67 -8.60 -9.16
CA VAL A 55 -3.73 -7.99 -8.19
C VAL A 55 -4.08 -8.43 -6.76
N ARG A 56 -5.36 -8.57 -6.42
CA ARG A 56 -5.79 -9.08 -5.11
C ARG A 56 -5.34 -10.53 -4.90
N SER A 57 -5.44 -11.41 -5.88
CA SER A 57 -5.03 -12.81 -5.73
C SER A 57 -3.52 -12.95 -5.52
N ILE A 58 -2.73 -12.02 -6.07
CA ILE A 58 -1.27 -11.95 -5.85
C ILE A 58 -0.94 -11.45 -4.44
N VAL A 59 -1.61 -10.38 -4.00
CA VAL A 59 -1.27 -9.69 -2.74
C VAL A 59 -1.85 -10.38 -1.50
N SER A 60 -3.07 -10.93 -1.57
CA SER A 60 -3.78 -11.50 -0.41
C SER A 60 -3.02 -12.63 0.31
N PRO A 61 -2.35 -13.57 -0.38
CA PRO A 61 -1.60 -14.66 0.26
C PRO A 61 -0.45 -14.17 1.16
N ILE A 62 0.08 -12.97 0.90
CA ILE A 62 1.15 -12.35 1.69
C ILE A 62 0.68 -12.05 3.12
N PHE A 63 -0.62 -11.78 3.30
CA PHE A 63 -1.25 -11.52 4.59
C PHE A 63 -1.77 -12.79 5.30
N SER A 64 -1.36 -13.98 4.85
CA SER A 64 -1.64 -15.21 5.60
C SER A 64 -0.91 -15.21 6.94
N SER A 65 -1.49 -15.88 7.95
CA SER A 65 -0.89 -15.97 9.30
C SER A 65 0.56 -16.45 9.26
N GLY A 66 0.87 -17.49 8.46
CA GLY A 66 2.23 -18.01 8.32
C GLY A 66 3.22 -17.03 7.70
N LYS A 67 2.80 -16.21 6.73
CA LYS A 67 3.67 -15.19 6.10
C LYS A 67 3.83 -13.95 6.99
N MET A 68 2.76 -13.49 7.64
CA MET A 68 2.83 -12.42 8.64
C MET A 68 3.73 -12.82 9.82
N HIS A 69 3.68 -14.07 10.27
CA HIS A 69 4.56 -14.55 11.34
C HIS A 69 6.04 -14.48 10.95
N ARG A 70 6.39 -14.64 9.66
CA ARG A 70 7.78 -14.46 9.19
C ARG A 70 8.26 -13.00 9.28
N MET A 71 7.35 -12.03 9.24
CA MET A 71 7.66 -10.60 9.39
C MET A 71 7.76 -10.19 10.87
N TYR A 72 7.32 -11.03 11.81
CA TYR A 72 7.34 -10.75 13.24
C TYR A 72 8.72 -10.40 13.82
N PRO A 73 9.83 -11.07 13.43
CA PRO A 73 11.16 -10.69 13.90
C PRO A 73 11.53 -9.24 13.54
N GLN A 74 11.10 -8.75 12.38
CA GLN A 74 11.34 -7.36 11.97
C GLN A 74 10.57 -6.38 12.84
N ILE A 75 9.30 -6.68 13.17
CA ILE A 75 8.51 -5.88 14.10
C ILE A 75 9.18 -5.82 15.48
N ARG A 76 9.71 -6.96 15.96
CA ARG A 76 10.43 -7.02 17.24
C ARG A 76 11.69 -6.15 17.27
N GLN A 77 12.37 -5.99 16.14
CA GLN A 77 13.56 -5.13 16.06
C GLN A 77 13.21 -3.65 16.26
N CYS A 78 12.01 -3.21 15.89
CA CYS A 78 11.53 -1.85 16.13
C CYS A 78 11.09 -1.62 17.59
N LEU A 79 10.68 -2.67 18.30
CA LEU A 79 10.18 -2.55 19.68
C LEU A 79 11.26 -2.12 20.66
N ALA A 80 12.46 -2.70 20.60
CA ALA A 80 13.51 -2.41 21.59
C ALA A 80 13.98 -0.94 21.58
N PRO A 81 14.27 -0.31 20.41
CA PRO A 81 14.56 1.12 20.35
C PRO A 81 13.39 1.98 20.83
N PHE A 82 12.16 1.60 20.49
CA PHE A 82 10.95 2.32 20.91
C PHE A 82 10.73 2.26 22.42
N THR A 83 10.85 1.08 23.05
CA THR A 83 10.68 0.95 24.50
C THR A 83 11.77 1.70 25.24
N ASN A 84 13.02 1.60 24.80
CA ASN A 84 14.12 2.35 25.39
C ASN A 84 13.89 3.87 25.30
N TYR A 85 13.38 4.35 24.17
CA TYR A 85 12.99 5.75 24.03
C TYR A 85 11.88 6.15 25.01
N MET A 86 10.85 5.32 25.16
CA MET A 86 9.76 5.55 26.12
C MET A 86 10.25 5.54 27.58
N ASP A 87 11.19 4.65 27.92
CA ASP A 87 11.80 4.58 29.25
C ASP A 87 12.56 5.87 29.57
N VAL A 88 13.37 6.37 28.64
CA VAL A 88 14.08 7.66 28.77
C VAL A 88 13.11 8.82 28.96
N LEU A 89 12.00 8.87 28.20
CA LEU A 89 10.99 9.92 28.36
C LEU A 89 10.31 9.85 29.74
N ALA A 90 10.03 8.64 30.22
CA ALA A 90 9.39 8.40 31.51
C ALA A 90 10.31 8.77 32.68
N GLU A 91 11.59 8.38 32.63
CA GLU A 91 12.61 8.75 33.62
C GLU A 91 12.75 10.27 33.76
N ASN A 92 12.70 10.98 32.63
CA ASN A 92 12.77 12.44 32.59
C ASN A 92 11.41 13.13 32.84
N ARG A 93 10.34 12.36 33.10
CA ARG A 93 8.96 12.85 33.29
C ARG A 93 8.51 13.81 32.17
N GLN A 94 8.91 13.52 30.94
CA GLN A 94 8.56 14.35 29.79
C GLN A 94 7.12 14.07 29.35
N GLU A 95 6.39 15.13 29.00
CA GLU A 95 5.10 14.99 28.34
C GLU A 95 5.28 14.44 26.93
N ILE A 96 4.40 13.53 26.53
CA ILE A 96 4.46 12.87 25.23
C ILE A 96 3.22 13.18 24.40
N ASN A 97 3.43 13.50 23.13
CA ASN A 97 2.34 13.52 22.16
C ASN A 97 2.11 12.09 21.65
N MET A 98 1.12 11.42 22.20
CA MET A 98 0.79 10.04 21.86
C MET A 98 0.58 9.83 20.35
N VAL A 99 -0.05 10.78 19.65
CA VAL A 99 -0.28 10.68 18.21
C VAL A 99 1.05 10.70 17.45
N ASP A 100 1.93 11.63 17.79
CA ASP A 100 3.24 11.77 17.17
C ASP A 100 4.14 10.57 17.46
N THR A 101 4.22 10.16 18.74
CA THR A 101 5.03 9.05 19.22
C THR A 101 4.63 7.72 18.57
N PHE A 102 3.34 7.39 18.56
CA PHE A 102 2.88 6.15 17.93
C PHE A 102 2.91 6.23 16.40
N ALA A 103 2.78 7.42 15.79
CA ALA A 103 2.99 7.59 14.36
C ALA A 103 4.45 7.32 13.97
N LYS A 104 5.43 7.79 14.76
CA LYS A 104 6.86 7.45 14.58
C LYS A 104 7.06 5.93 14.66
N PHE A 105 6.50 5.29 15.69
CA PHE A 105 6.55 3.84 15.83
C PHE A 105 5.95 3.08 14.65
N PHE A 106 4.76 3.48 14.21
CA PHE A 106 4.10 2.89 13.05
C PHE A 106 4.95 3.02 11.78
N LEU A 107 5.55 4.20 11.53
CA LEU A 107 6.38 4.43 10.35
C LEU A 107 7.66 3.58 10.36
N ASP A 108 8.31 3.45 11.52
CA ASP A 108 9.50 2.62 11.66
C ASP A 108 9.19 1.13 11.44
N VAL A 109 8.07 0.64 12.01
CA VAL A 109 7.59 -0.72 11.76
C VAL A 109 7.29 -0.94 10.28
N ASN A 110 6.59 -0.01 9.63
CA ASN A 110 6.29 -0.12 8.20
C ASN A 110 7.57 -0.10 7.36
N ALA A 111 8.50 0.81 7.64
CA ALA A 111 9.75 0.89 6.89
C ALA A 111 10.59 -0.38 7.02
N THR A 112 10.68 -0.93 8.23
CA THR A 112 11.47 -2.14 8.50
C THR A 112 10.79 -3.38 7.93
N THR A 113 9.47 -3.53 8.09
CA THR A 113 8.76 -4.75 7.67
C THR A 113 8.44 -4.80 6.18
N ILE A 114 8.12 -3.65 5.58
CA ILE A 114 7.76 -3.60 4.16
C ILE A 114 9.03 -3.49 3.32
N TYR A 115 9.93 -2.58 3.68
CA TYR A 115 11.07 -2.18 2.86
C TYR A 115 12.42 -2.66 3.38
N ALA A 116 12.47 -3.37 4.51
CA ALA A 116 13.72 -3.72 5.21
C ALA A 116 14.64 -2.51 5.46
N THR A 117 14.04 -1.34 5.70
CA THR A 117 14.76 -0.08 5.92
C THR A 117 14.60 0.37 7.37
N LYS A 118 15.72 0.62 8.05
CA LYS A 118 15.72 1.24 9.38
C LYS A 118 15.67 2.75 9.24
N LEU A 119 14.78 3.39 10.00
CA LEU A 119 14.62 4.85 9.96
C LEU A 119 15.33 5.57 11.11
N ASP A 120 15.70 4.83 12.18
CA ASP A 120 16.39 5.34 13.37
C ASP A 120 15.73 6.60 13.96
N LEU A 121 14.41 6.53 14.17
CA LEU A 121 13.56 7.68 14.56
C LEU A 121 13.65 8.07 16.03
N TYR A 122 14.29 7.27 16.88
CA TYR A 122 14.19 7.40 18.34
C TYR A 122 15.47 7.91 19.00
N LYS A 123 16.04 9.00 18.48
CA LYS A 123 17.20 9.63 19.12
C LYS A 123 16.82 10.29 20.45
N SER A 124 17.79 10.34 21.35
CA SER A 124 17.61 10.89 22.70
C SER A 124 17.18 12.36 22.64
N PRO A 125 16.32 12.85 23.56
CA PRO A 125 15.88 14.25 23.61
C PRO A 125 17.03 15.28 23.65
N THR A 126 18.23 14.85 24.02
CA THR A 126 19.46 15.66 24.05
C THR A 126 20.00 16.02 22.67
N ASP A 127 19.64 15.27 21.62
CA ASP A 127 20.20 15.43 20.27
C ASP A 127 19.32 16.31 19.36
N GLY A 128 18.18 16.81 19.87
CA GLY A 128 17.15 17.50 19.09
C GLY A 128 16.25 16.55 18.29
N ASP A 129 15.00 16.95 17.99
CA ASP A 129 14.06 16.11 17.23
C ASP A 129 14.40 16.07 15.73
N THR A 130 15.39 15.25 15.37
CA THR A 130 15.76 15.01 13.96
C THR A 130 14.72 14.15 13.22
N THR A 131 13.65 13.67 13.89
CA THR A 131 12.59 12.92 13.21
C THR A 131 11.90 13.77 12.15
N SER A 132 11.85 15.08 12.39
CA SER A 132 11.33 16.08 11.46
C SER A 132 12.21 16.25 10.22
N GLU A 133 13.44 15.75 10.21
CA GLU A 133 14.37 15.83 9.08
C GLU A 133 14.40 14.56 8.23
N ASN A 134 13.87 13.44 8.72
CA ASN A 134 13.84 12.19 7.96
C ASN A 134 12.89 12.33 6.75
N PRO A 135 13.40 12.22 5.50
CA PRO A 135 12.58 12.41 4.30
C PRO A 135 11.38 11.45 4.21
N PHE A 136 11.54 10.22 4.70
CA PHE A 136 10.46 9.23 4.74
C PHE A 136 9.31 9.70 5.63
N VAL A 137 9.63 10.22 6.82
CA VAL A 137 8.64 10.71 7.79
C VAL A 137 7.94 11.97 7.26
N LEU A 138 8.71 12.90 6.70
CA LEU A 138 8.19 14.13 6.10
C LEU A 138 7.19 13.84 4.98
N HIS A 139 7.58 12.99 4.03
CA HIS A 139 6.73 12.63 2.91
C HIS A 139 5.52 11.79 3.35
N ALA A 140 5.67 10.89 4.34
CA ALA A 140 4.54 10.15 4.89
C ALA A 140 3.52 11.07 5.59
N ARG A 141 3.97 12.01 6.44
CA ARG A 141 3.08 12.96 7.14
C ARG A 141 2.30 13.84 6.18
N SER A 142 2.93 14.27 5.09
CA SER A 142 2.26 15.09 4.06
C SER A 142 1.03 14.42 3.43
N LYS A 143 0.88 13.09 3.58
CA LYS A 143 -0.23 12.30 3.05
C LYS A 143 -1.34 12.01 4.05
N VAL A 144 -1.09 12.14 5.35
CA VAL A 144 -2.04 11.79 6.42
C VAL A 144 -2.89 12.99 6.85
N VAL A 145 -2.41 14.21 6.58
CA VAL A 145 -3.13 15.44 6.96
C VAL A 145 -4.31 15.67 6.00
N PHE A 146 -5.48 15.15 6.38
CA PHE A 146 -6.78 15.40 5.72
C PHE A 146 -7.30 16.85 5.89
N HIS A 147 -6.52 17.73 6.51
CA HIS A 147 -6.87 19.13 6.77
C HIS A 147 -6.44 20.10 5.66
N ASP A 148 -5.84 19.61 4.56
CA ASP A 148 -5.57 20.50 3.42
C ASP A 148 -6.89 20.84 2.72
N TRP A 149 -7.20 22.13 2.58
CA TRP A 149 -8.35 22.65 1.84
C TRP A 149 -8.45 22.05 0.43
N LYS A 150 -7.33 21.55 -0.11
CA LYS A 150 -7.24 20.80 -1.36
C LYS A 150 -8.07 19.52 -1.37
N GLU A 151 -8.18 18.79 -0.26
CA GLU A 151 -9.03 17.58 -0.21
C GLU A 151 -10.52 17.94 -0.27
N VAL A 152 -10.91 19.02 0.41
CA VAL A 152 -12.26 19.60 0.30
C VAL A 152 -12.53 20.09 -1.13
N ALA A 153 -11.56 20.77 -1.74
CA ALA A 153 -11.65 21.24 -3.12
C ALA A 153 -11.84 20.08 -4.11
N LYS A 154 -11.14 18.94 -3.95
CA LYS A 154 -11.31 17.75 -4.80
C LYS A 154 -12.74 17.20 -4.78
N VAL A 155 -13.44 17.30 -3.65
CA VAL A 155 -14.83 16.88 -3.52
C VAL A 155 -15.79 17.90 -4.13
N LEU A 156 -15.54 19.20 -3.91
CA LEU A 156 -16.47 20.28 -4.22
C LEU A 156 -16.26 20.95 -5.58
N LEU A 157 -15.07 20.92 -6.19
CA LEU A 157 -14.77 21.60 -7.45
C LEU A 157 -14.82 20.64 -8.65
N PRO A 158 -15.24 21.10 -9.84
CA PRO A 158 -15.25 20.26 -11.02
C PRO A 158 -13.81 19.95 -11.46
N LYS A 159 -13.60 18.79 -12.12
CA LYS A 159 -12.26 18.29 -12.51
C LYS A 159 -11.41 19.32 -13.27
N VAL A 160 -12.06 20.12 -14.12
CA VAL A 160 -11.39 21.20 -14.87
C VAL A 160 -10.82 22.27 -13.94
N ALA A 161 -11.56 22.67 -12.90
CA ALA A 161 -11.11 23.67 -11.95
C ALA A 161 -9.92 23.17 -11.10
N LEU A 162 -9.92 21.89 -10.71
CA LEU A 162 -8.81 21.26 -9.98
C LEU A 162 -7.48 21.32 -10.73
N LYS A 163 -7.53 21.16 -12.06
CA LYS A 163 -6.34 21.25 -12.92
C LYS A 163 -5.81 22.68 -13.00
N TRP A 164 -6.68 23.68 -12.95
CA TRP A 164 -6.29 25.10 -13.03
C TRP A 164 -5.66 25.62 -11.74
N ILE A 165 -6.08 25.10 -10.58
CA ILE A 165 -5.56 25.50 -9.27
C ILE A 165 -4.29 24.73 -8.85
N GLY A 166 -3.71 23.92 -9.73
CA GLY A 166 -2.43 23.25 -9.48
C GLY A 166 -2.46 22.27 -8.30
N ILE A 167 -3.60 21.63 -8.02
CA ILE A 167 -3.65 20.46 -7.13
C ILE A 167 -3.08 19.27 -7.91
N GLU A 168 -1.77 19.31 -8.10
CA GLU A 168 -0.99 18.29 -8.77
C GLU A 168 -0.19 17.47 -7.74
N ASP A 169 0.51 16.48 -8.25
CA ASP A 169 1.22 15.47 -7.47
C ASP A 169 2.02 16.03 -6.30
N THR A 170 1.80 15.43 -5.13
CA THR A 170 2.63 15.74 -3.98
C THR A 170 4.03 15.18 -4.21
N LYS A 171 5.08 15.95 -3.90
CA LYS A 171 6.48 15.48 -3.88
C LYS A 171 6.68 14.11 -3.21
N ALA A 172 5.82 13.79 -2.23
CA ALA A 172 5.79 12.48 -1.57
C ALA A 172 5.52 11.28 -2.51
N ASN A 173 4.70 11.43 -3.56
CA ASN A 173 4.45 10.34 -4.50
C ASN A 173 5.71 9.96 -5.26
N TYR A 174 6.42 10.94 -5.80
CA TYR A 174 7.71 10.73 -6.47
C TYR A 174 8.75 10.16 -5.53
N PHE A 175 8.86 10.68 -4.30
CA PHE A 175 9.75 10.14 -3.29
C PHE A 175 9.53 8.63 -3.06
N PHE A 176 8.27 8.21 -2.80
CA PHE A 176 7.99 6.79 -2.53
C PHE A 176 8.11 5.91 -3.78
N GLU A 177 7.83 6.45 -4.96
CA GLU A 177 8.08 5.76 -6.23
C GLU A 177 9.58 5.53 -6.46
N ASP A 178 10.41 6.55 -6.29
CA ASP A 178 11.86 6.44 -6.43
C ASP A 178 12.45 5.52 -5.35
N PHE A 179 11.95 5.63 -4.12
CA PHE A 179 12.35 4.78 -3.01
C PHE A 179 12.11 3.29 -3.30
N ILE A 180 10.90 2.92 -3.74
CA ILE A 180 10.61 1.52 -4.07
C ILE A 180 11.37 1.04 -5.30
N ARG A 181 11.57 1.90 -6.32
CA ARG A 181 12.36 1.57 -7.51
C ARG A 181 13.82 1.30 -7.15
N HIS A 182 14.40 2.08 -6.24
CA HIS A 182 15.76 1.89 -5.76
C HIS A 182 15.91 0.53 -5.06
N ILE A 183 14.98 0.19 -4.15
CA ILE A 183 14.97 -1.10 -3.44
C ILE A 183 14.85 -2.28 -4.43
N LEU A 184 13.92 -2.19 -5.39
CA LEU A 184 13.74 -3.24 -6.40
C LEU A 184 14.98 -3.41 -7.27
N LYS A 185 15.65 -2.31 -7.63
CA LYS A 185 16.89 -2.34 -8.41
C LYS A 185 18.01 -3.01 -7.62
N ASP A 186 18.26 -2.58 -6.39
CA ASP A 186 19.31 -3.16 -5.53
C ASP A 186 19.17 -4.69 -5.38
N ARG A 187 17.94 -5.18 -5.20
CA ARG A 187 17.66 -6.61 -5.06
C ARG A 187 17.89 -7.40 -6.34
N ARG A 188 17.51 -6.83 -7.49
CA ARG A 188 17.74 -7.46 -8.80
C ARG A 188 19.23 -7.53 -9.14
N ASP A 189 19.98 -6.50 -8.76
CA ASP A 189 21.42 -6.43 -8.97
C ASP A 189 22.19 -7.32 -7.97
N ASN A 190 21.60 -7.66 -6.81
CA ASN A 190 22.21 -8.47 -5.75
C ASN A 190 21.36 -9.71 -5.35
N PRO A 191 21.16 -10.71 -6.25
CA PRO A 191 20.26 -11.84 -6.00
C PRO A 191 20.70 -12.79 -4.87
N GLY A 192 21.95 -12.69 -4.40
CA GLY A 192 22.48 -13.49 -3.30
C GLY A 192 22.04 -13.04 -1.90
N LYS A 193 21.38 -11.87 -1.77
CA LYS A 193 20.85 -11.38 -0.49
C LYS A 193 19.42 -11.86 -0.29
N THR A 194 19.19 -12.66 0.74
CA THR A 194 17.84 -13.09 1.13
C THR A 194 17.16 -12.03 1.99
N HIS A 195 15.96 -11.62 1.59
CA HIS A 195 15.15 -10.64 2.31
C HIS A 195 13.88 -11.29 2.85
N ASN A 196 13.53 -11.03 4.10
CA ASN A 196 12.31 -11.56 4.74
C ASN A 196 11.28 -10.45 4.97
N ASP A 197 11.00 -9.65 3.93
CA ASP A 197 10.10 -8.48 3.98
C ASP A 197 8.98 -8.56 2.94
N PHE A 198 8.04 -7.60 3.01
CA PHE A 198 6.89 -7.55 2.12
C PHE A 198 7.27 -7.41 0.64
N VAL A 199 8.28 -6.60 0.32
CA VAL A 199 8.71 -6.40 -1.07
C VAL A 199 9.26 -7.69 -1.66
N GLN A 200 9.97 -8.51 -0.88
CA GLN A 200 10.45 -9.82 -1.36
C GLN A 200 9.27 -10.75 -1.63
N LEU A 201 8.28 -10.77 -0.72
CA LEU A 201 7.08 -11.57 -0.90
C LEU A 201 6.29 -11.17 -2.15
N LEU A 202 6.27 -9.87 -2.50
CA LEU A 202 5.69 -9.38 -3.75
C LEU A 202 6.49 -9.81 -4.99
N MET A 203 7.82 -9.72 -4.95
CA MET A 203 8.67 -10.16 -6.06
C MET A 203 8.52 -11.66 -6.33
N ASP A 204 8.48 -12.48 -5.27
CA ASP A 204 8.27 -13.91 -5.39
C ASP A 204 6.88 -14.23 -5.97
N ALA A 205 5.85 -13.49 -5.54
CA ALA A 205 4.49 -13.65 -6.04
C ALA A 205 4.35 -13.23 -7.51
N GLU A 206 5.05 -12.18 -7.94
CA GLU A 206 5.11 -11.75 -9.35
C GLU A 206 5.69 -12.83 -10.26
N VAL A 207 6.77 -13.50 -9.82
CA VAL A 207 7.37 -14.62 -10.58
C VAL A 207 6.40 -15.77 -10.75
N ILE A 208 5.61 -16.08 -9.71
CA ILE A 208 4.58 -17.13 -9.78
C ILE A 208 3.47 -16.72 -10.74
N ASP A 209 2.95 -15.48 -10.64
CA ASP A 209 1.87 -14.95 -11.50
C ASP A 209 2.25 -15.04 -12.99
N ARG A 210 3.48 -14.64 -13.34
CA ARG A 210 4.00 -14.73 -14.72
C ARG A 210 4.03 -16.18 -15.22
N LYS A 211 4.51 -17.12 -14.41
CA LYS A 211 4.55 -18.55 -14.79
C LYS A 211 3.16 -19.14 -14.99
N THR A 212 2.21 -18.80 -14.12
CA THR A 212 0.83 -19.27 -14.24
C THR A 212 0.08 -18.62 -15.41
N GLY A 213 0.37 -17.36 -15.72
CA GLY A 213 -0.17 -16.64 -16.88
C GLY A 213 0.28 -17.27 -18.20
N ASP A 214 1.59 -17.57 -18.33
CA ASP A 214 2.13 -18.24 -19.51
C ASP A 214 1.51 -19.63 -19.72
N HIS A 215 1.32 -20.43 -18.65
CA HIS A 215 0.69 -21.75 -18.77
C HIS A 215 -0.78 -21.68 -19.19
N SER A 216 -1.52 -20.65 -18.76
CA SER A 216 -2.91 -20.45 -19.20
C SER A 216 -3.03 -20.02 -20.67
N ALA A 217 -2.03 -19.30 -21.20
CA ALA A 217 -1.97 -18.93 -22.61
C ALA A 217 -1.63 -20.15 -23.50
N THR A 218 -0.67 -20.99 -23.10
CA THR A 218 -0.29 -22.18 -23.89
C THR A 218 -1.40 -23.23 -23.94
N THR A 219 -2.19 -23.38 -22.87
CA THR A 219 -3.31 -24.35 -22.86
C THR A 219 -4.52 -23.89 -23.70
N GLN A 220 -4.61 -22.58 -24.00
CA GLN A 220 -5.67 -22.04 -24.85
C GLN A 220 -5.35 -22.30 -26.34
N ASP A 221 -4.09 -22.14 -26.74
CA ASP A 221 -3.63 -22.43 -28.10
C ASP A 221 -3.70 -23.92 -28.46
N ASP A 222 -3.43 -24.83 -27.50
CA ASP A 222 -3.53 -26.28 -27.73
C ASP A 222 -4.99 -26.77 -27.89
N LYS A 223 -5.97 -26.07 -27.30
CA LYS A 223 -7.39 -26.40 -27.49
C LYS A 223 -7.91 -25.93 -28.84
N ASP A 224 -7.54 -24.72 -29.26
CA ASP A 224 -7.94 -24.15 -30.55
C ASP A 224 -7.32 -24.94 -31.73
N ASN A 225 -6.12 -25.50 -31.55
CA ASN A 225 -5.48 -26.33 -32.56
C ASN A 225 -5.99 -27.79 -32.59
N SER A 226 -6.72 -28.22 -31.57
CA SER A 226 -7.32 -29.57 -31.50
C SER A 226 -8.73 -29.65 -32.12
N GLU A 227 -9.44 -28.52 -32.24
CA GLU A 227 -10.78 -28.46 -32.84
C GLU A 227 -10.75 -28.36 -34.38
N ILE A 228 -9.60 -28.00 -34.98
CA ILE A 228 -9.46 -27.84 -36.44
C ILE A 228 -9.24 -29.20 -37.16
N HIS A 229 -8.93 -30.28 -36.44
CA HIS A 229 -8.59 -31.58 -37.07
C HIS A 229 -9.69 -32.65 -37.13
N HIS A 230 -10.92 -32.37 -36.67
CA HIS A 230 -12.01 -33.36 -36.68
C HIS A 230 -13.19 -33.08 -37.63
N GLY A 231 -13.01 -32.20 -38.62
CA GLY A 231 -14.03 -31.87 -39.63
C GLY A 231 -13.58 -32.14 -41.06
N ASN A 232 -13.26 -33.39 -41.42
CA ASN A 232 -13.33 -33.88 -42.81
C ASN A 232 -13.16 -35.41 -42.85
N GLN A 233 -14.28 -36.13 -42.74
CA GLN A 233 -14.52 -37.40 -43.41
C GLN A 233 -16.03 -37.62 -43.53
#